data_AF-A0A933A265-F1
#
_entry.id   AF-A0A933A265-F1
#
_cell.length_a   1.000
_cell.length_b   1.000
_cell.length_c   1.000
_cell.angle_alpha   90.00
_cell.angle_beta   90.00
_cell.angle_gamma   90.00
#
_symmetry.space_group_name_H-M   'P 1'
#
loop_
_entity.id
_entity.type
_entity.pdbx_description
1 polymer ?
#
loop_
_entity_poly.entity_id
_entity_poly.type
_entity_poly.pdbx_seq_one_letter_code
_entity_poly.pdbx_strand_id
1 'polypeptide(L)'
;MLTKTFRAKVKGGHIEPLEPVDLTEGEEVEVTVEAADETNEWLKELYDLFAPVRDELADVPEEEIDRRVARAVKAVRARKRAKA
;
A
#
# COMPACT_ATOMS: atom_id res chain seq x y z
N MET A 1 -16.00 -26.19 -12.20
CA MET A 1 -14.60 -26.03 -12.68
C MET A 1 -13.69 -26.47 -11.55
N LEU A 2 -12.69 -27.30 -11.82
CA LEU A 2 -11.71 -27.74 -10.81
C LEU A 2 -10.55 -26.74 -10.83
N THR A 3 -10.56 -25.79 -9.90
CA THR A 3 -9.46 -24.84 -9.71
C THR A 3 -8.34 -25.56 -8.95
N LYS A 4 -7.16 -25.71 -9.58
CA LYS A 4 -5.96 -26.22 -8.91
C LYS A 4 -4.96 -25.07 -8.75
N THR A 5 -4.52 -24.84 -7.53
CA THR A 5 -3.47 -23.86 -7.22
C THR A 5 -2.13 -24.57 -7.20
N PHE A 6 -1.14 -24.01 -7.90
CA PHE A 6 0.25 -24.47 -7.87
C PHE A 6 1.19 -23.33 -7.48
N ARG A 7 2.37 -23.66 -6.98
CA ARG A 7 3.38 -22.66 -6.63
C ARG A 7 4.27 -22.39 -7.83
N ALA A 8 4.56 -21.13 -8.08
CA ALA A 8 5.44 -20.69 -9.14
C ALA A 8 6.34 -19.55 -8.66
N LYS A 9 7.44 -19.32 -9.37
CA LYS A 9 8.31 -18.16 -9.20
C LYS A 9 8.20 -17.27 -10.44
N VAL A 10 8.34 -15.96 -10.26
CA VAL A 10 8.39 -15.00 -11.36
C VAL A 10 9.85 -14.71 -11.69
N LYS A 11 10.24 -14.88 -12.95
CA LYS A 11 11.59 -14.56 -13.44
C LYS A 11 11.51 -13.85 -14.78
N GLY A 12 11.93 -12.59 -14.81
CA GLY A 12 11.95 -11.79 -16.05
C GLY A 12 10.56 -11.62 -16.71
N GLY A 13 9.49 -11.59 -15.92
CA GLY A 13 8.11 -11.50 -16.43
C GLY A 13 7.47 -12.84 -16.80
N HIS A 14 8.19 -13.96 -16.65
CA HIS A 14 7.65 -15.31 -16.87
C HIS A 14 7.29 -15.98 -15.55
N ILE A 15 6.18 -16.72 -15.54
CA ILE A 15 5.75 -17.57 -14.43
C ILE A 15 6.37 -18.95 -14.66
N GLU A 16 7.28 -19.36 -13.78
CA GLU A 16 7.91 -20.69 -13.80
C GLU A 16 7.34 -21.53 -12.66
N PRO A 17 6.53 -22.58 -12.94
CA PRO A 17 6.04 -23.50 -11.93
C PRO A 17 7.21 -24.14 -11.15
N LEU A 18 7.05 -24.27 -9.83
CA LEU A 18 8.02 -24.97 -8.99
C LEU A 18 7.85 -26.50 -9.08
N GLU A 19 6.65 -26.94 -9.45
CA GLU A 19 6.28 -28.33 -9.65
C GLU A 19 5.69 -28.51 -11.05
N PRO A 20 5.85 -29.69 -11.68
CA PRO A 20 5.24 -29.98 -12.97
C PRO A 20 3.72 -29.82 -12.91
N VAL A 21 3.18 -29.03 -13.83
CA VAL A 21 1.74 -28.88 -14.03
C VAL A 21 1.31 -29.75 -15.20
N ASP A 22 0.17 -30.41 -15.05
CA ASP A 22 -0.43 -31.26 -16.08
C ASP A 22 -1.27 -30.37 -17.01
N LEU A 23 -0.57 -29.60 -17.86
CA LEU A 23 -1.15 -28.71 -18.87
C LEU A 23 -0.59 -29.07 -20.24
N THR A 24 -1.42 -28.95 -21.27
CA THR A 24 -1.01 -29.21 -22.65
C THR A 24 -0.34 -27.97 -23.24
N GLU A 25 0.62 -28.15 -24.15
CA GLU A 25 1.21 -27.01 -24.88
C GLU A 25 0.13 -26.28 -25.69
N GLY A 26 0.05 -24.96 -25.51
CA GLY A 26 -0.97 -24.11 -26.15
C GLY A 26 -2.30 -23.99 -25.39
N GLU A 27 -2.42 -24.60 -24.21
CA GLU A 27 -3.60 -24.47 -23.36
C GLU A 27 -3.65 -23.09 -22.68
N GLU A 28 -4.78 -22.37 -22.85
CA GLU A 28 -5.00 -21.07 -22.20
C GLU A 28 -5.49 -21.27 -20.76
N VAL A 29 -4.86 -20.57 -19.81
CA VAL A 29 -5.21 -20.63 -18.39
C VAL A 29 -5.38 -19.22 -17.80
N GLU A 30 -6.33 -19.08 -16.89
CA GLU A 30 -6.49 -17.86 -16.09
C GLU A 30 -5.58 -17.93 -14.86
N VAL A 31 -4.80 -16.88 -14.62
CA VAL A 31 -3.88 -16.80 -13.48
C VAL A 31 -4.37 -15.75 -12.49
N THR A 32 -4.69 -16.18 -11.27
CA THR A 32 -4.92 -15.28 -10.14
C THR A 32 -3.61 -15.06 -9.41
N VAL A 33 -3.09 -13.83 -9.46
CA VAL A 33 -1.94 -13.43 -8.65
C VAL A 33 -2.46 -12.78 -7.39
N GLU A 34 -2.38 -13.49 -6.27
CA GLU A 34 -2.47 -12.86 -4.96
C GLU A 34 -1.16 -12.11 -4.75
N ALA A 35 -1.16 -10.83 -5.10
CA ALA A 35 -0.13 -9.95 -4.59
C ALA A 35 -0.21 -10.07 -3.08
N ALA A 36 0.87 -10.55 -2.45
CA ALA A 36 1.10 -10.14 -1.09
C ALA A 36 1.08 -8.62 -1.18
N ASP A 37 0.04 -7.99 -0.63
CA ASP A 37 0.20 -6.65 -0.13
C ASP A 37 1.44 -6.78 0.75
N GLU A 38 2.59 -6.38 0.21
CA GLU A 38 3.65 -5.81 1.00
C GLU A 38 2.97 -4.59 1.65
N THR A 39 2.15 -4.86 2.66
CA THR A 39 1.89 -3.97 3.77
C THR A 39 3.26 -3.84 4.38
N ASN A 40 4.02 -2.96 3.73
CA ASN A 40 5.37 -2.58 4.04
C ASN A 40 5.34 -2.39 5.55
N GLU A 41 6.02 -3.25 6.31
CA GLU A 41 5.85 -3.29 7.77
C GLU A 41 6.07 -1.91 8.36
N TRP A 42 6.97 -1.15 7.74
CA TRP A 42 7.19 0.28 7.97
C TRP A 42 5.97 1.18 7.73
N LEU A 43 5.20 0.98 6.65
CA LEU A 43 3.96 1.72 6.40
C LEU A 43 2.89 1.38 7.45
N LYS A 44 2.80 0.11 7.86
CA LYS A 44 1.91 -0.29 8.96
C LYS A 44 2.33 0.35 10.28
N GLU A 45 3.62 0.30 10.62
CA GLU A 45 4.16 0.97 11.81
C GLU A 45 3.89 2.47 11.80
N LEU A 46 4.05 3.12 10.64
CA LEU A 46 3.74 4.54 10.48
C LEU A 46 2.24 4.81 10.70
N TYR A 47 1.38 3.96 10.12
CA TYR A 47 -0.07 4.08 10.25
C TYR A 47 -0.54 3.87 11.69
N ASP A 48 0.06 2.92 12.40
CA ASP A 48 -0.22 2.61 13.81
C ASP A 48 0.30 3.74 14.72
N LEU A 49 1.47 4.32 14.43
CA LEU A 49 2.01 5.45 15.18
C LEU A 49 1.08 6.67 15.17
N PHE A 50 0.40 6.90 14.05
CA PHE A 50 -0.55 8.01 13.89
C PHE A 50 -2.00 7.64 14.24
N ALA A 51 -2.28 6.40 14.67
CA ALA A 51 -3.63 5.96 15.01
C ALA A 51 -4.33 6.87 16.04
N PRO A 52 -3.69 7.32 17.15
CA PRO A 52 -4.35 8.21 18.11
C PRO A 52 -4.81 9.53 17.49
N VAL A 53 -4.01 10.11 16.60
CA VAL A 53 -4.34 11.37 15.91
C VAL A 53 -5.47 11.17 14.92
N ARG A 54 -5.50 10.02 14.22
CA ARG A 54 -6.59 9.69 13.32
C ARG A 54 -7.90 9.51 14.07
N ASP A 55 -7.87 8.81 15.21
CA ASP A 55 -9.05 8.55 16.02
C ASP A 55 -9.62 9.85 16.61
N GLU A 56 -8.76 10.76 17.06
CA GLU A 56 -9.16 12.11 17.51
C GLU A 56 -9.78 12.98 16.40
N LEU A 57 -9.41 12.72 15.15
CA LEU A 57 -9.84 13.50 13.98
C LEU A 57 -10.89 12.77 13.13
N ALA A 58 -11.40 11.62 13.57
CA ALA A 58 -12.31 10.77 12.80
C ALA A 58 -13.57 11.50 12.30
N ASP A 59 -14.10 12.43 13.12
CA ASP A 59 -15.30 13.22 12.81
C ASP A 59 -14.98 14.58 12.17
N VAL A 60 -13.71 14.89 11.91
CA VAL A 60 -13.29 16.17 11.34
C VAL A 60 -13.20 16.02 9.81
N PRO A 61 -13.90 16.86 9.02
CA PRO A 61 -13.79 16.83 7.57
C PRO A 61 -12.35 17.08 7.12
N GLU A 62 -11.93 16.38 6.08
CA GLU A 62 -10.58 16.48 5.50
C GLU A 62 -10.22 17.93 5.16
N GLU A 63 -11.16 18.70 4.61
CA GLU A 63 -10.91 20.10 4.26
C GLU A 63 -10.64 20.99 5.48
N GLU A 64 -11.17 20.63 6.66
CA GLU A 64 -10.86 21.34 7.91
C GLU A 64 -9.48 20.95 8.44
N ILE A 65 -9.09 19.68 8.32
CA ILE A 65 -7.73 19.22 8.63
C ILE A 65 -6.71 19.97 7.77
N ASP A 66 -6.93 20.05 6.46
CA ASP A 66 -6.07 20.76 5.52
C ASP A 66 -5.94 22.25 5.87
N ARG A 67 -7.05 22.90 6.19
CA ARG A 67 -7.03 24.31 6.64
C ARG A 67 -6.22 24.49 7.91
N ARG A 68 -6.26 23.55 8.86
CA ARG A 68 -5.48 23.60 10.10
C ARG A 68 -3.99 23.42 9.81
N VAL A 69 -3.63 22.43 8.97
CA VAL A 69 -2.25 22.19 8.54
C VAL A 69 -1.68 23.41 7.81
N ALA A 70 -2.40 23.97 6.85
CA ALA A 70 -1.95 25.15 6.10
C ALA A 70 -1.71 26.36 7.01
N ARG A 71 -2.59 26.58 8.00
CA ARG A 71 -2.41 27.63 9.03
C ARG A 71 -1.14 27.39 9.86
N ALA A 72 -0.92 26.18 10.34
CA ALA A 72 0.26 25.82 11.12
C ALA A 72 1.56 26.01 10.31
N VAL A 73 1.62 25.52 9.07
CA VAL A 73 2.77 25.68 8.17
C VAL A 73 3.07 27.16 7.91
N LYS A 74 2.03 27.97 7.66
CA LYS A 74 2.19 29.43 7.46
C LYS A 74 2.80 30.10 8.69
N ALA A 75 2.34 29.75 9.90
CA ALA A 75 2.87 30.30 11.15
C ALA A 75 4.34 29.91 11.37
N VAL A 76 4.71 28.64 11.15
CA VAL A 76 6.09 28.18 11.26
C VAL A 76 7.00 28.91 10.26
N ARG A 77 6.56 29.05 9.00
CA ARG A 77 7.31 29.79 7.97
C ARG A 77 7.48 31.27 8.32
N ALA A 78 6.45 31.92 8.86
CA ALA A 78 6.54 33.30 9.32
C ALA A 78 7.56 33.46 10.45
N ARG A 79 7.54 32.55 11.44
CA ARG A 79 8.50 32.56 12.55
C ARG A 79 9.94 32.33 12.09
N LYS A 80 10.16 31.44 11.12
CA LYS A 80 11.50 31.23 10.54
C LYS A 80 12.02 32.48 9.83
N ARG A 81 11.17 33.17 9.06
CA ARG A 81 11.53 34.43 8.38
C ARG A 81 11.79 35.59 9.34
N ALA A 82 11.09 35.65 10.47
CA ALA A 82 11.33 36.66 11.49
C ALA A 82 12.61 36.41 12.32
N LYS A 83 13.21 35.22 12.21
CA LYS A 83 14.46 34.83 12.87
C LYS A 83 15.68 34.85 11.93
N ALA A 84 15.47 35.07 10.63
CA ALA A 84 16.49 35.22 9.62
C ALA A 84 16.75 36.70 9.38
#